data_AF-X6M8Q1-F1
#
_entry.id   AF-X6M8Q1-F1
#
_cell.length_a   1.000
_cell.length_b   1.000
_cell.length_c   1.000
_cell.angle_alpha   90.00
_cell.angle_beta   90.00
_cell.angle_gamma   90.00
#
_symmetry.space_group_name_H-M   'P 1'
#
loop_
_entity.id
_entity.type
_entity.pdbx_description
1 polymer ?
#
loop_
_entity_poly.entity_id
_entity_poly.type
_entity_poly.pdbx_seq_one_letter_code
_entity_poly.pdbx_strand_id
1 'polypeptide(L)'
;MRRRRGGRGTNKKKKGNNNNNFFLKMWGQMETTNDIANASLYDFVVPQSLYTWQRARIANALASNGYDWTRTFARYNSGTYNNQWMALTYSLFVPGQPLADGLLWICEQVCCVFFFFFELLTFNTNEYINLCTFIYTYIVNQFPAIEYTYNVSGNAALAATYGPTLSYDLAPRARLFRKMANQCNNITTTQKFMRYNDYKNDPLENGDPGWAIMSRFDLEDEPSPSGGYDTKLSNFAMLQSLSSWVQAGPTHDNVPPFSWDQFPDVVHTGMPLTYNFDWHVIKPQLN
;
A
#
# COMPACT_ATOMS: atom_id res chain seq x y z
N MET A 1 39.79 5.09 72.66
CA MET A 1 39.09 4.08 71.85
C MET A 1 37.92 4.75 71.12
N ARG A 2 37.85 4.53 69.80
CA ARG A 2 36.76 4.81 68.82
C ARG A 2 36.43 6.24 68.39
N ARG A 3 36.33 6.35 67.05
CA ARG A 3 36.30 7.50 66.14
C ARG A 3 34.87 7.90 65.76
N ARG A 4 34.70 9.17 65.36
CA ARG A 4 33.57 9.72 64.58
C ARG A 4 33.49 9.17 63.14
N ARG A 5 32.31 9.39 62.53
CA ARG A 5 31.82 9.22 61.13
C ARG A 5 30.83 8.05 61.04
N GLY A 6 29.62 8.15 60.50
CA GLY A 6 28.89 9.20 59.79
C GLY A 6 27.76 8.50 58.99
N GLY A 7 26.62 9.17 58.84
CA GLY A 7 25.65 8.87 57.77
C GLY A 7 24.39 8.08 58.16
N ARG A 8 23.23 8.72 57.98
CA ARG A 8 22.13 8.26 57.10
C ARG A 8 21.06 9.36 57.03
N GLY A 9 21.24 10.27 56.06
CA GLY A 9 20.14 11.08 55.55
C GLY A 9 19.21 10.18 54.73
N THR A 10 17.94 10.20 55.05
CA THR A 10 16.89 9.52 54.27
C THR A 10 16.66 10.29 52.97
N ASN A 11 17.40 9.92 51.93
CA ASN A 11 17.12 10.35 50.56
C ASN A 11 15.79 9.73 50.11
N LYS A 12 14.75 10.56 50.00
CA LYS A 12 13.57 10.26 49.17
C LYS A 12 14.06 10.12 47.72
N LYS A 13 14.32 8.89 47.28
CA LYS A 13 14.55 8.59 45.87
C LYS A 13 13.27 8.93 45.10
N LYS A 14 13.36 9.95 44.24
CA LYS A 14 12.51 10.07 43.05
C LYS A 14 12.61 8.73 42.29
N LYS A 15 11.54 7.92 42.30
CA LYS A 15 11.36 6.86 41.30
C LYS A 15 10.77 7.52 40.06
N GLY A 16 11.64 7.95 39.16
CA GLY A 16 11.29 7.95 37.75
C GLY A 16 11.43 6.51 37.23
N ASN A 17 10.36 5.97 36.68
CA ASN A 17 10.43 5.06 35.54
C ASN A 17 9.06 5.10 34.86
N ASN A 18 8.83 6.16 34.09
CA ASN A 18 7.82 6.13 33.04
C ASN A 18 8.36 5.20 31.95
N ASN A 19 8.16 3.90 32.11
CA ASN A 19 8.39 2.90 31.08
C ASN A 19 7.13 2.67 30.24
N ASN A 20 6.33 3.71 30.02
CA ASN A 20 5.30 3.70 29.00
C ASN A 20 5.92 4.20 27.70
N ASN A 21 6.82 3.40 27.14
CA ASN A 21 7.23 3.55 25.74
C ASN A 21 6.09 3.02 24.86
N PHE A 22 4.98 3.74 24.82
CA PHE A 22 3.98 3.56 23.77
C PHE A 22 4.53 4.29 22.54
N PHE A 23 5.42 3.63 21.80
CA PHE A 23 5.84 4.16 20.51
C PHE A 23 4.64 4.04 19.58
N LEU A 24 3.95 5.15 19.34
CA LEU A 24 3.21 5.28 18.09
C LEU A 24 4.23 5.00 16.99
N LYS A 25 4.00 3.99 16.15
CA LYS A 25 4.87 3.75 15.00
C LYS A 25 4.72 4.95 14.10
N MET A 26 5.76 5.78 14.01
CA MET A 26 5.74 7.01 13.20
C MET A 26 6.00 6.74 11.70
N TRP A 27 5.61 5.55 11.25
CA TRP A 27 5.73 5.07 9.89
C TRP A 27 4.56 4.12 9.57
N GLY A 28 4.24 3.94 8.29
CA GLY A 28 3.16 3.08 7.80
C GLY A 28 3.55 2.32 6.54
N GLN A 29 2.74 1.32 6.16
CA GLN A 29 3.00 0.46 5.02
C GLN A 29 1.73 0.26 4.18
N MET A 30 1.87 0.08 2.87
CA MET A 30 0.83 -0.44 1.97
C MET A 30 1.45 -1.22 0.81
N GLU A 31 0.64 -2.02 0.13
CA GLU A 31 1.10 -2.91 -0.92
C GLU A 31 0.10 -3.08 -2.07
N THR A 32 0.64 -3.43 -3.24
CA THR A 32 -0.10 -3.94 -4.41
C THR A 32 0.60 -5.18 -4.95
N THR A 33 -0.16 -6.20 -5.32
CA THR A 33 0.38 -7.47 -5.83
C THR A 33 0.91 -7.28 -7.25
N ASN A 34 2.12 -7.76 -7.50
CA ASN A 34 2.72 -7.76 -8.82
C ASN A 34 2.39 -9.03 -9.60
N ASP A 35 2.17 -8.87 -10.90
CA ASP A 35 2.08 -9.96 -11.85
C ASP A 35 3.45 -10.54 -12.14
N ILE A 36 3.56 -11.86 -11.98
CA ILE A 36 4.76 -12.63 -12.31
C ILE A 36 4.43 -13.53 -13.51
N ALA A 37 4.70 -13.02 -14.70
CA ALA A 37 4.47 -13.72 -15.97
C ALA A 37 5.51 -14.83 -16.24
N ASN A 38 6.72 -14.73 -15.67
CA ASN A 38 7.77 -15.73 -15.80
C ASN A 38 7.55 -16.88 -14.80
N ALA A 39 6.84 -17.92 -15.25
CA ALA A 39 6.49 -19.07 -14.42
C ALA A 39 7.72 -19.85 -13.90
N SER A 40 8.85 -19.85 -14.62
CA SER A 40 10.06 -20.55 -14.20
C SER A 40 10.64 -20.01 -12.88
N LEU A 41 10.26 -18.80 -12.46
CA LEU A 41 10.67 -18.27 -11.16
C LEU A 41 10.06 -19.07 -10.00
N TYR A 42 8.91 -19.72 -10.20
CA TYR A 42 8.28 -20.52 -9.14
C TYR A 42 9.07 -21.78 -8.79
N ASP A 43 9.98 -22.24 -9.66
CA ASP A 43 10.83 -23.42 -9.41
C ASP A 43 11.77 -23.26 -8.21
N PHE A 44 12.01 -22.02 -7.76
CA PHE A 44 12.81 -21.78 -6.56
C PHE A 44 12.04 -21.30 -5.33
N VAL A 45 10.71 -21.45 -5.34
CA VAL A 45 9.91 -21.40 -4.10
C VAL A 45 10.18 -22.68 -3.30
N VAL A 46 10.74 -22.52 -2.09
CA VAL A 46 11.09 -23.65 -1.20
C VAL A 46 10.50 -23.48 0.20
N PRO A 47 10.20 -24.58 0.91
CA PRO A 47 9.60 -24.51 2.26
C PRO A 47 10.56 -23.97 3.33
N GLN A 48 11.88 -23.94 3.09
CA GLN A 48 12.88 -23.35 3.99
C GLN A 48 12.97 -21.82 3.86
N SER A 49 11.81 -21.15 3.88
CA SER A 49 11.67 -19.70 3.76
C SER A 49 10.61 -19.18 4.75
N LEU A 50 10.48 -17.86 4.88
CA LEU A 50 9.38 -17.24 5.63
C LEU A 50 8.32 -16.73 4.67
N TYR A 51 7.06 -17.10 4.93
CA TYR A 51 5.93 -16.59 4.17
C TYR A 51 5.85 -15.06 4.26
N THR A 52 5.35 -14.42 3.21
CA THR A 52 5.20 -12.96 3.15
C THR A 52 4.48 -12.37 4.35
N TRP A 53 3.41 -13.01 4.82
CA TRP A 53 2.67 -12.54 6.01
C TRP A 53 3.52 -12.57 7.29
N GLN A 54 4.44 -13.54 7.44
CA GLN A 54 5.33 -13.63 8.59
C GLN A 54 6.35 -12.49 8.53
N ARG A 55 6.96 -12.29 7.37
CA ARG A 55 7.96 -11.23 7.14
C ARG A 55 7.37 -9.84 7.32
N ALA A 56 6.18 -9.59 6.75
CA ALA A 56 5.47 -8.32 6.91
C ALA A 56 5.16 -8.04 8.38
N ARG A 57 4.66 -9.03 9.15
CA ARG A 57 4.40 -8.86 10.58
C ARG A 57 5.67 -8.59 11.39
N ILE A 58 6.77 -9.28 11.10
CA ILE A 58 8.06 -9.08 11.77
C ILE A 58 8.62 -7.70 11.44
N ALA A 59 8.64 -7.30 10.16
CA ALA A 59 9.06 -5.98 9.73
C ALA A 59 8.19 -4.88 10.37
N ASN A 60 6.87 -5.09 10.40
CA ASN A 60 5.96 -4.21 11.12
C ASN A 60 6.32 -4.09 12.60
N ALA A 61 6.65 -5.18 13.28
CA ALA A 61 6.97 -5.14 14.71
C ALA A 61 8.32 -4.47 15.02
N LEU A 62 9.33 -4.65 14.16
CA LEU A 62 10.72 -4.30 14.47
C LEU A 62 11.19 -2.98 13.85
N ALA A 63 10.61 -2.55 12.73
CA ALA A 63 11.09 -1.38 12.01
C ALA A 63 10.75 -0.06 12.71
N SER A 64 11.65 0.91 12.59
CA SER A 64 11.45 2.29 13.08
C SER A 64 11.23 3.31 11.96
N ASN A 65 11.51 2.92 10.72
CA ASN A 65 11.37 3.73 9.51
C ASN A 65 11.26 2.80 8.28
N GLY A 66 11.01 3.36 7.10
CA GLY A 66 10.87 2.60 5.86
C GLY A 66 12.11 1.82 5.45
N TYR A 67 13.31 2.35 5.71
CA TYR A 67 14.57 1.63 5.43
C TYR A 67 14.71 0.35 6.28
N ASP A 68 14.48 0.46 7.59
CA ASP A 68 14.53 -0.68 8.49
C ASP A 68 13.45 -1.71 8.15
N TRP A 69 12.29 -1.24 7.70
CA TRP A 69 11.18 -2.10 7.28
C TRP A 69 11.56 -2.94 6.07
N THR A 70 12.00 -2.30 4.99
CA THR A 70 12.38 -2.98 3.74
C THR A 70 13.52 -3.98 3.98
N ARG A 71 14.55 -3.60 4.74
CA ARG A 71 15.66 -4.49 5.10
C ARG A 71 15.24 -5.68 5.95
N THR A 72 14.27 -5.50 6.85
CA THR A 72 13.75 -6.59 7.70
C THR A 72 12.87 -7.52 6.88
N PHE A 73 11.99 -6.96 6.04
CA PHE A 73 11.07 -7.69 5.19
C PHE A 73 11.76 -8.58 4.14
N ALA A 74 12.92 -8.14 3.63
CA ALA A 74 13.69 -8.88 2.62
C ALA A 74 14.29 -10.20 3.11
N ARG A 75 14.42 -10.40 4.43
CA ARG A 75 15.07 -11.59 4.99
C ARG A 75 14.18 -12.83 4.83
N TYR A 76 14.78 -13.93 4.38
CA TYR A 76 14.10 -15.22 4.19
C TYR A 76 12.90 -15.13 3.23
N ASN A 77 13.05 -14.36 2.14
CA ASN A 77 12.05 -14.23 1.09
C ASN A 77 11.58 -15.62 0.60
N SER A 78 10.26 -15.79 0.50
CA SER A 78 9.62 -17.01 0.03
C SER A 78 9.27 -16.99 -1.45
N GLY A 79 9.28 -15.83 -2.11
CA GLY A 79 8.75 -15.70 -3.46
C GLY A 79 7.23 -15.92 -3.55
N THR A 80 6.52 -15.97 -2.42
CA THR A 80 5.06 -16.09 -2.40
C THR A 80 4.44 -14.72 -2.15
N TYR A 81 3.27 -14.42 -2.72
CA TYR A 81 2.63 -13.09 -2.58
C TYR A 81 3.60 -11.94 -2.92
N ASN A 82 4.04 -11.94 -4.19
CA ASN A 82 5.04 -11.02 -4.72
C ASN A 82 4.41 -9.65 -4.95
N ASN A 83 4.80 -8.67 -4.14
CA ASN A 83 4.16 -7.35 -4.13
C ASN A 83 5.20 -6.26 -4.31
N GLN A 84 4.71 -5.10 -4.76
CA GLN A 84 5.34 -3.84 -4.44
C GLN A 84 4.86 -3.36 -3.07
N TRP A 85 5.81 -3.03 -2.19
CA TRP A 85 5.57 -2.49 -0.86
C TRP A 85 6.05 -1.05 -0.79
N MET A 86 5.26 -0.21 -0.14
CA MET A 86 5.59 1.19 0.14
C MET A 86 5.64 1.40 1.64
N ALA A 87 6.79 1.80 2.15
CA ALA A 87 6.99 2.12 3.55
C ALA A 87 7.21 3.63 3.72
N LEU A 88 6.22 4.30 4.31
CA LEU A 88 6.19 5.75 4.53
C LEU A 88 6.63 6.08 5.96
N THR A 89 7.76 6.76 6.12
CA THR A 89 8.26 7.29 7.39
C THR A 89 7.66 8.67 7.66
N TYR A 90 6.36 8.73 7.98
CA TYR A 90 5.64 10.01 8.05
C TYR A 90 6.16 10.98 9.13
N SER A 91 6.94 10.55 10.14
CA SER A 91 7.66 11.50 11.02
C SER A 91 8.62 12.44 10.30
N LEU A 92 9.07 12.09 9.09
CA LEU A 92 9.94 12.94 8.28
C LEU A 92 9.17 13.99 7.47
N PHE A 93 7.84 13.92 7.46
CA PHE A 93 7.01 14.90 6.75
C PHE A 93 6.77 16.15 7.59
N VAL A 94 7.15 17.31 7.05
CA VAL A 94 6.87 18.63 7.65
C VAL A 94 6.02 19.44 6.67
N PRO A 95 4.77 19.80 7.02
CA PRO A 95 3.90 20.58 6.15
C PRO A 95 4.54 21.89 5.68
N GLY A 96 4.46 22.16 4.38
CA GLY A 96 5.02 23.38 3.78
C GLY A 96 6.53 23.37 3.57
N GLN A 97 7.22 22.27 3.88
CA GLN A 97 8.65 22.09 3.61
C GLN A 97 8.87 21.10 2.45
N PRO A 98 10.03 21.15 1.78
CA PRO A 98 10.45 20.09 0.87
C PRO A 98 10.45 18.73 1.57
N LEU A 99 10.19 17.67 0.82
CA LEU A 99 10.16 16.31 1.34
C LEU A 99 11.57 15.88 1.72
N ALA A 100 11.71 15.27 2.89
CA ALA A 100 12.98 14.76 3.37
C ALA A 100 13.34 13.42 2.71
N ASP A 101 14.64 13.19 2.51
CA ASP A 101 15.16 11.90 2.08
C ASP A 101 14.74 10.78 3.04
N GLY A 102 14.38 9.63 2.48
CA GLY A 102 13.90 8.47 3.24
C GLY A 102 12.46 8.58 3.75
N LEU A 103 11.72 9.62 3.37
CA LEU A 103 10.28 9.74 3.63
C LEU A 103 9.51 8.52 3.10
N LEU A 104 9.78 8.09 1.87
CA LEU A 104 9.14 6.95 1.23
C LEU A 104 10.19 5.96 0.75
N TRP A 105 9.97 4.69 1.06
CA TRP A 105 10.76 3.57 0.54
C TRP A 105 9.84 2.65 -0.24
N ILE A 106 10.22 2.31 -1.46
CA ILE A 106 9.53 1.31 -2.29
C ILE A 106 10.44 0.08 -2.38
N CYS A 107 9.89 -1.10 -2.20
CA CYS A 107 10.59 -2.34 -2.50
C CYS A 107 9.67 -3.33 -3.20
N GLU A 108 10.23 -4.11 -4.12
CA GLU A 108 9.48 -5.14 -4.83
C GLU A 108 10.05 -6.51 -4.54
N GLN A 109 9.16 -7.47 -4.40
CA GLN A 109 9.51 -8.86 -4.21
C GLN A 109 9.22 -9.65 -5.48
N VAL A 110 10.15 -10.51 -5.86
CA VAL A 110 9.96 -11.56 -6.87
C VAL A 110 10.60 -12.86 -6.37
N CYS A 111 10.12 -14.00 -6.88
CA CYS A 111 10.76 -15.29 -6.71
C CYS A 111 12.19 -15.26 -7.25
N CYS A 112 13.12 -15.87 -6.53
CA CYS A 112 14.34 -16.41 -7.13
C CYS A 112 15.58 -15.54 -6.92
N VAL A 113 15.40 -14.23 -6.99
CA VAL A 113 16.51 -13.31 -7.14
C VAL A 113 16.90 -12.70 -5.80
N PHE A 114 18.04 -13.14 -5.28
CA PHE A 114 18.86 -12.37 -4.34
C PHE A 114 19.62 -11.29 -5.13
N PHE A 115 18.94 -10.20 -5.49
CA PHE A 115 19.57 -8.93 -5.80
C PHE A 115 18.83 -7.84 -5.02
N PHE A 116 19.57 -7.17 -4.14
CA PHE A 116 19.18 -5.90 -3.61
C PHE A 116 19.01 -4.93 -4.77
N PHE A 117 17.79 -4.46 -5.01
CA PHE A 117 17.62 -3.14 -5.60
C PHE A 117 16.84 -2.28 -4.62
N PHE A 118 17.61 -1.51 -3.86
CA PHE A 118 17.14 -0.32 -3.20
C PHE A 118 17.26 0.79 -4.24
N GLU A 119 16.16 1.24 -4.81
CA GLU A 119 16.13 2.63 -5.25
C GLU A 119 15.61 3.45 -4.08
N LEU A 120 16.57 4.08 -3.39
CA LEU A 120 16.28 5.31 -2.69
C LEU A 120 15.78 6.24 -3.79
N LEU A 121 14.47 6.40 -3.90
CA LEU A 121 13.93 7.62 -4.44
C LEU A 121 14.22 8.71 -3.39
N THR A 122 15.51 9.08 -3.26
CA THR A 122 15.91 10.37 -2.72
C THR A 122 15.36 11.37 -3.71
N PHE A 123 14.25 11.99 -3.34
CA PHE A 123 13.72 13.12 -4.10
C PHE A 123 14.69 14.28 -3.88
N ASN A 124 15.70 14.39 -4.75
CA ASN A 124 16.47 15.61 -4.84
C ASN A 124 15.49 16.70 -5.30
N THR A 125 15.30 17.69 -4.45
CA THR A 125 14.17 18.63 -4.38
C THR A 125 14.02 19.60 -5.57
N ASN A 126 14.72 19.36 -6.68
CA ASN A 126 14.81 20.30 -7.80
C ASN A 126 13.96 19.93 -9.02
N GLU A 127 13.42 18.70 -9.08
CA GLU A 127 12.41 18.36 -10.07
C GLU A 127 11.07 18.15 -9.36
N TYR A 128 10.25 19.20 -9.41
CA TYR A 128 8.81 19.18 -9.11
C TYR A 128 8.05 18.29 -10.12
N ILE A 129 8.53 17.08 -10.40
CA ILE A 129 7.69 16.05 -11.00
C ILE A 129 6.70 15.69 -9.91
N ASN A 130 5.48 16.23 -10.04
CA ASN A 130 4.38 16.15 -9.08
C ASN A 130 4.41 14.84 -8.31
N LEU A 131 4.75 14.94 -7.02
CA LEU A 131 4.86 13.80 -6.12
C LEU A 131 3.60 12.92 -6.17
N CYS A 132 2.41 13.50 -6.38
CA CYS A 132 1.18 12.75 -6.61
C CYS A 132 1.26 11.89 -7.88
N THR A 133 1.60 12.46 -9.04
CA THR A 133 1.77 11.67 -10.27
C THR A 133 2.86 10.61 -10.11
N PHE A 134 3.98 10.93 -9.45
CA PHE A 134 5.09 9.99 -9.28
C PHE A 134 4.77 8.86 -8.29
N ILE A 135 4.40 9.19 -7.04
CA ILE A 135 3.99 8.21 -6.02
C ILE A 135 2.88 7.32 -6.58
N TYR A 136 1.83 7.89 -7.17
CA TYR A 136 0.73 7.05 -7.59
C TYR A 136 0.95 6.24 -8.89
N THR A 137 1.80 6.70 -9.82
CA THR A 137 2.15 5.91 -11.02
C THR A 137 2.96 4.66 -10.65
N TYR A 138 3.82 4.76 -9.63
CA TYR A 138 4.59 3.64 -9.11
C TYR A 138 3.72 2.63 -8.35
N ILE A 139 2.63 3.08 -7.71
CA ILE A 139 2.00 2.35 -6.61
C ILE A 139 0.80 1.48 -6.99
N VAL A 140 0.07 1.81 -8.05
CA VAL A 140 -1.28 1.22 -8.28
C VAL A 140 -1.36 0.32 -9.51
N ASN A 141 -0.20 -0.01 -10.08
CA ASN A 141 -0.15 -0.97 -11.17
C ASN A 141 0.23 -2.36 -10.66
N GLN A 142 -0.33 -3.39 -11.27
CA GLN A 142 0.10 -4.78 -11.04
C GLN A 142 1.44 -5.09 -11.73
N PHE A 143 1.96 -4.16 -12.53
CA PHE A 143 3.25 -4.30 -13.17
C PHE A 143 4.34 -3.68 -12.28
N PRO A 144 5.47 -4.39 -12.04
CA PRO A 144 6.56 -3.86 -11.25
C PRO A 144 7.10 -2.55 -11.82
N ALA A 145 7.36 -1.59 -10.93
CA ALA A 145 7.92 -0.29 -11.27
C ALA A 145 9.44 -0.29 -11.35
N ILE A 146 10.11 -1.23 -10.66
CA ILE A 146 11.56 -1.39 -10.76
C ILE A 146 11.87 -2.17 -12.03
N GLU A 147 12.61 -1.56 -12.96
CA GLU A 147 12.91 -2.12 -14.28
C GLU A 147 13.47 -3.54 -14.21
N TYR A 148 14.37 -3.81 -13.26
CA TYR A 148 14.89 -5.15 -13.05
C TYR A 148 13.78 -6.15 -12.73
N THR A 149 12.93 -5.84 -11.74
CA THR A 149 11.80 -6.68 -11.34
C THR A 149 10.82 -6.88 -12.50
N TYR A 150 10.52 -5.82 -13.25
CA TYR A 150 9.65 -5.85 -14.43
C TYR A 150 10.17 -6.83 -15.49
N ASN A 151 11.47 -6.78 -15.77
CA ASN A 151 12.12 -7.64 -16.76
C ASN A 151 12.19 -9.10 -16.29
N VAL A 152 12.69 -9.38 -15.08
CA VAL A 152 12.84 -10.77 -14.61
C VAL A 152 11.50 -11.46 -14.40
N SER A 153 10.46 -10.71 -14.04
CA SER A 153 9.09 -11.20 -13.90
C SER A 153 8.42 -11.49 -15.24
N GLY A 154 9.08 -11.20 -16.38
CA GLY A 154 8.57 -11.49 -17.72
C GLY A 154 7.59 -10.47 -18.28
N ASN A 155 7.34 -9.36 -17.56
CA ASN A 155 6.32 -8.37 -17.95
C ASN A 155 6.70 -7.59 -19.21
N ALA A 156 8.01 -7.36 -19.46
CA ALA A 156 8.47 -6.75 -20.71
C ALA A 156 8.10 -7.60 -21.94
N ALA A 157 8.28 -8.91 -21.86
CA ALA A 157 7.90 -9.83 -22.94
C ALA A 157 6.38 -9.93 -23.10
N LEU A 158 5.64 -9.89 -21.99
CA LEU A 158 4.18 -9.87 -21.99
C LEU A 158 3.64 -8.64 -22.74
N ALA A 159 4.13 -7.44 -22.40
CA ALA A 159 3.75 -6.19 -23.06
C ALA A 159 4.13 -6.18 -24.55
N ALA A 160 5.30 -6.70 -24.91
CA ALA A 160 5.72 -6.81 -26.31
C ALA A 160 4.80 -7.73 -27.13
N THR A 161 4.24 -8.76 -26.51
CA THR A 161 3.40 -9.78 -27.17
C THR A 161 1.94 -9.34 -27.27
N TYR A 162 1.37 -8.82 -26.18
CA TYR A 162 -0.06 -8.57 -26.06
C TYR A 162 -0.43 -7.08 -26.08
N GLY A 163 0.57 -6.20 -26.13
CA GLY A 163 0.38 -4.77 -26.31
C GLY A 163 0.69 -3.92 -25.08
N PRO A 164 0.73 -2.60 -25.27
CA PRO A 164 1.24 -1.65 -24.28
C PRO A 164 0.37 -1.55 -23.01
N THR A 165 -0.91 -1.93 -23.05
CA THR A 165 -1.78 -1.90 -21.87
C THR A 165 -1.36 -2.88 -20.78
N LEU A 166 -0.48 -3.84 -21.10
CA LEU A 166 0.15 -4.75 -20.12
C LEU A 166 1.58 -4.30 -19.73
N SER A 167 1.86 -2.99 -19.81
CA SER A 167 3.11 -2.41 -19.37
C SER A 167 2.92 -1.52 -18.15
N TYR A 168 4.00 -1.33 -17.39
CA TYR A 168 4.02 -0.42 -16.25
C TYR A 168 3.52 0.98 -16.61
N ASP A 169 3.98 1.53 -17.75
CA ASP A 169 3.61 2.89 -18.12
C ASP A 169 2.24 2.99 -18.79
N LEU A 170 1.88 2.08 -19.69
CA LEU A 170 0.72 2.28 -20.55
C LEU A 170 -0.52 1.49 -20.10
N ALA A 171 -0.46 0.83 -18.93
CA ALA A 171 -1.65 0.25 -18.32
C ALA A 171 -2.75 1.29 -18.06
N PRO A 172 -4.03 0.88 -18.14
CA PRO A 172 -5.18 1.78 -17.94
C PRO A 172 -5.11 2.58 -16.64
N ARG A 173 -4.88 1.90 -15.51
CA ARG A 173 -4.72 2.55 -14.20
C ARG A 173 -3.55 3.54 -14.18
N ALA A 174 -2.38 3.18 -14.70
CA ALA A 174 -1.24 4.11 -14.78
C ALA A 174 -1.59 5.39 -15.56
N ARG A 175 -2.34 5.27 -16.66
CA ARG A 175 -2.82 6.40 -17.45
C ARG A 175 -3.87 7.24 -16.69
N LEU A 176 -4.79 6.60 -15.97
CA LEU A 176 -5.75 7.28 -15.08
C LEU A 176 -5.04 8.06 -13.96
N PHE A 177 -4.03 7.48 -13.33
CA PHE A 177 -3.21 8.17 -12.32
C PHE A 177 -2.51 9.40 -12.89
N ARG A 178 -1.88 9.31 -14.06
CA ARG A 178 -1.27 10.48 -14.70
C ARG A 178 -2.29 11.57 -15.04
N LYS A 179 -3.49 11.18 -15.49
CA LYS A 179 -4.58 12.11 -15.83
C LYS A 179 -5.14 12.83 -14.60
N MET A 180 -5.30 12.12 -13.47
CA MET A 180 -6.20 12.54 -12.39
C MET A 180 -5.51 12.80 -11.04
N ALA A 181 -4.33 12.24 -10.76
CA ALA A 181 -3.72 12.32 -9.44
C ALA A 181 -3.46 13.77 -8.97
N ASN A 182 -3.15 14.70 -9.90
CA ASN A 182 -2.93 16.12 -9.57
C ASN A 182 -4.20 16.86 -9.15
N GLN A 183 -5.38 16.27 -9.35
CA GLN A 183 -6.67 16.83 -8.95
C GLN A 183 -7.03 16.43 -7.50
N CYS A 184 -6.28 15.51 -6.89
CA CYS A 184 -6.45 15.03 -5.52
C CYS A 184 -5.85 16.03 -4.51
N ASN A 185 -6.48 17.19 -4.36
CA ASN A 185 -6.02 18.27 -3.50
C ASN A 185 -6.66 18.29 -2.10
N ASN A 186 -7.62 17.40 -1.82
CA ASN A 186 -8.24 17.24 -0.51
C ASN A 186 -8.79 15.82 -0.34
N ILE A 187 -9.32 15.52 0.85
CA ILE A 187 -9.85 14.19 1.18
C ILE A 187 -10.98 13.79 0.22
N THR A 188 -11.94 14.68 -0.06
CA THR A 188 -13.09 14.38 -0.92
C THR A 188 -12.68 14.09 -2.36
N THR A 189 -11.75 14.88 -2.93
CA THR A 189 -11.25 14.62 -4.30
C THR A 189 -10.44 13.33 -4.35
N THR A 190 -9.67 13.02 -3.32
CA THR A 190 -8.92 11.75 -3.24
C THR A 190 -9.84 10.55 -3.03
N GLN A 191 -10.91 10.68 -2.23
CA GLN A 191 -11.93 9.64 -2.06
C GLN A 191 -12.59 9.28 -3.39
N LYS A 192 -13.08 10.29 -4.12
CA LYS A 192 -13.68 10.09 -5.46
C LYS A 192 -12.70 9.43 -6.42
N PHE A 193 -11.44 9.84 -6.38
CA PHE A 193 -10.42 9.29 -7.25
C PHE A 193 -10.14 7.82 -6.97
N MET A 194 -9.95 7.44 -5.70
CA MET A 194 -9.69 6.04 -5.33
C MET A 194 -10.91 5.11 -5.55
N ARG A 195 -12.11 5.69 -5.66
CA ARG A 195 -13.37 5.01 -5.97
C ARG A 195 -13.74 5.11 -7.46
N TYR A 196 -12.87 5.70 -8.29
CA TYR A 196 -13.19 6.02 -9.66
C TYR A 196 -13.39 4.75 -10.51
N ASN A 197 -14.56 4.71 -11.14
CA ASN A 197 -14.92 3.80 -12.22
C ASN A 197 -15.98 4.53 -13.04
N ASP A 198 -15.69 4.78 -14.31
CA ASP A 198 -16.56 5.49 -15.23
C ASP A 198 -16.46 4.83 -16.61
N TYR A 199 -16.45 3.50 -16.61
CA TYR A 199 -15.97 2.68 -17.73
C TYR A 199 -16.74 2.89 -19.03
N LYS A 200 -17.99 3.35 -18.92
CA LYS A 200 -18.86 3.66 -20.04
C LYS A 200 -18.48 4.98 -20.74
N ASN A 201 -17.81 5.90 -20.05
CA ASN A 201 -17.55 7.26 -20.53
C ASN A 201 -16.06 7.60 -20.59
N ASP A 202 -15.20 7.04 -19.74
CA ASP A 202 -13.75 7.32 -19.78
C ASP A 202 -13.08 6.48 -20.89
N PRO A 203 -12.52 7.11 -21.95
CA PRO A 203 -11.85 6.38 -23.02
C PRO A 203 -10.59 5.62 -22.54
N LEU A 204 -10.04 5.93 -21.37
CA LEU A 204 -8.93 5.18 -20.79
C LEU A 204 -9.35 3.82 -20.22
N GLU A 205 -10.63 3.67 -19.88
CA GLU A 205 -11.22 2.43 -19.35
C GLU A 205 -11.79 1.56 -20.48
N ASN A 206 -11.93 2.09 -21.70
CA ASN A 206 -12.22 1.34 -22.92
C ASN A 206 -13.48 0.44 -22.85
N GLY A 207 -14.52 0.88 -22.13
CA GLY A 207 -15.73 0.08 -21.95
C GLY A 207 -15.55 -1.14 -21.04
N ASP A 208 -14.38 -1.30 -20.40
CA ASP A 208 -14.04 -2.40 -19.51
C ASP A 208 -14.08 -1.90 -18.05
N PRO A 209 -15.04 -2.38 -17.23
CA PRO A 209 -15.17 -1.96 -15.83
C PRO A 209 -14.03 -2.47 -14.94
N GLY A 210 -13.20 -3.41 -15.41
CA GLY A 210 -11.98 -3.87 -14.77
C GLY A 210 -10.80 -2.91 -14.94
N TRP A 211 -10.82 -2.00 -15.93
CA TRP A 211 -9.72 -1.09 -16.25
C TRP A 211 -9.68 0.18 -15.38
N ALA A 212 -10.74 0.41 -14.59
CA ALA A 212 -10.88 1.53 -13.67
C ALA A 212 -9.90 1.48 -12.47
N ILE A 213 -9.85 2.58 -11.69
CA ILE A 213 -9.12 2.61 -10.40
C ILE A 213 -9.74 1.61 -9.43
N MET A 214 -11.07 1.64 -9.30
CA MET A 214 -11.83 0.66 -8.53
C MET A 214 -12.57 -0.28 -9.49
N SER A 215 -11.90 -1.37 -9.85
CA SER A 215 -12.43 -2.36 -10.80
C SER A 215 -13.76 -2.97 -10.36
N ARG A 216 -14.60 -3.29 -11.34
CA ARG A 216 -15.94 -3.89 -11.18
C ARG A 216 -16.15 -5.03 -12.18
N PHE A 217 -15.48 -6.17 -11.97
CA PHE A 217 -15.60 -7.34 -12.86
C PHE A 217 -17.02 -7.95 -12.87
N ASP A 218 -17.85 -7.60 -11.89
CA ASP A 218 -19.25 -8.00 -11.84
C ASP A 218 -20.13 -7.26 -12.86
N LEU A 219 -19.61 -6.20 -13.47
CA LEU A 219 -20.30 -5.42 -14.51
C LEU A 219 -19.83 -5.76 -15.93
N GLU A 220 -18.97 -6.76 -16.09
CA GLU A 220 -18.53 -7.29 -17.39
C GLU A 220 -19.61 -8.16 -18.05
N ASP A 221 -19.46 -8.42 -19.34
CA ASP A 221 -20.35 -9.31 -20.09
C ASP A 221 -20.33 -10.75 -19.54
N GLU A 222 -19.16 -11.20 -19.08
CA GLU A 222 -18.96 -12.45 -18.35
C GLU A 222 -18.69 -12.13 -16.86
N PRO A 223 -19.74 -11.86 -16.07
CA PRO A 223 -19.59 -11.23 -14.77
C PRO A 223 -18.93 -12.17 -13.75
N SER A 224 -17.99 -11.62 -12.98
CA SER A 224 -17.33 -12.29 -11.85
C SER A 224 -17.48 -11.45 -10.58
N PRO A 225 -17.74 -12.03 -9.40
CA PRO A 225 -17.85 -11.30 -8.13
C PRO A 225 -16.46 -10.90 -7.60
N SER A 226 -15.71 -10.14 -8.40
CA SER A 226 -14.32 -9.71 -8.16
C SER A 226 -14.16 -8.22 -8.45
N GLY A 227 -13.12 -7.60 -7.88
CA GLY A 227 -12.79 -6.19 -8.14
C GLY A 227 -12.29 -5.47 -6.91
N GLY A 228 -12.31 -4.14 -6.94
CA GLY A 228 -12.04 -3.32 -5.77
C GLY A 228 -13.23 -3.39 -4.81
N TYR A 229 -12.99 -3.75 -3.54
CA TYR A 229 -14.04 -3.97 -2.54
C TYR A 229 -13.86 -3.14 -1.26
N ASP A 230 -12.92 -2.22 -1.22
CA ASP A 230 -12.78 -1.25 -0.14
C ASP A 230 -11.99 -0.03 -0.59
N THR A 231 -11.95 1.01 0.24
CA THR A 231 -10.92 2.04 0.17
C THR A 231 -10.57 2.52 1.56
N LYS A 232 -9.27 2.72 1.83
CA LYS A 232 -8.75 3.25 3.08
C LYS A 232 -7.87 4.45 2.79
N LEU A 233 -8.07 5.55 3.51
CA LEU A 233 -7.36 6.80 3.27
C LEU A 233 -7.00 7.49 4.59
N SER A 234 -5.75 7.89 4.73
CA SER A 234 -5.26 8.68 5.86
C SER A 234 -4.41 9.84 5.34
N ASN A 235 -4.64 11.03 5.88
CA ASN A 235 -3.68 12.13 5.76
C ASN A 235 -2.71 12.14 6.95
N PHE A 236 -1.77 13.07 6.96
CA PHE A 236 -0.77 13.21 8.01
C PHE A 236 -1.37 13.30 9.44
N ALA A 237 -2.38 14.14 9.65
CA ALA A 237 -3.02 14.29 10.96
C ALA A 237 -3.76 13.01 11.40
N MET A 238 -4.33 12.29 10.43
CA MET A 238 -5.00 11.02 10.68
C MET A 238 -4.00 9.92 11.08
N LEU A 239 -2.84 9.85 10.42
CA LEU A 239 -1.77 8.91 10.80
C LEU A 239 -1.29 9.15 12.25
N GLN A 240 -1.12 10.42 12.65
CA GLN A 240 -0.73 10.78 14.01
C GLN A 240 -1.78 10.41 15.08
N SER A 241 -3.05 10.29 14.68
CA SER A 241 -4.16 9.92 15.57
C SER A 241 -4.63 8.48 15.39
N LEU A 242 -3.88 7.68 14.62
CA LEU A 242 -4.23 6.30 14.25
C LEU A 242 -5.64 6.18 13.65
N SER A 243 -6.02 7.14 12.81
CA SER A 243 -7.33 7.16 12.16
C SER A 243 -7.24 7.03 10.64
N SER A 244 -8.33 6.56 10.03
CA SER A 244 -8.48 6.43 8.58
C SER A 244 -9.94 6.66 8.18
N TRP A 245 -10.14 7.23 7.01
CA TRP A 245 -11.38 7.13 6.27
C TRP A 245 -11.43 5.76 5.63
N VAL A 246 -12.56 5.06 5.79
CA VAL A 246 -12.77 3.73 5.24
C VAL A 246 -14.14 3.67 4.60
N GLN A 247 -14.22 3.11 3.41
CA GLN A 247 -15.48 2.71 2.77
C GLN A 247 -15.36 1.24 2.40
N ALA A 248 -16.36 0.45 2.79
CA ALA A 248 -16.41 -0.99 2.51
C ALA A 248 -17.33 -1.25 1.31
N GLY A 249 -16.96 -2.24 0.49
CA GLY A 249 -17.71 -2.67 -0.68
C GLY A 249 -17.20 -2.08 -2.00
N PRO A 250 -17.67 -2.60 -3.15
CA PRO A 250 -17.35 -2.05 -4.45
C PRO A 250 -17.81 -0.61 -4.66
N THR A 251 -17.20 0.08 -5.62
CA THR A 251 -17.62 1.45 -5.97
C THR A 251 -19.06 1.50 -6.43
N HIS A 252 -19.79 2.52 -6.00
CA HIS A 252 -21.15 2.83 -6.43
C HIS A 252 -21.30 4.31 -6.79
N ASP A 253 -20.18 4.98 -7.09
CA ASP A 253 -20.14 6.43 -7.35
C ASP A 253 -20.79 6.76 -8.70
N ASN A 254 -20.38 6.06 -9.77
CA ASN A 254 -20.93 6.22 -11.13
C ASN A 254 -21.54 4.93 -11.69
N VAL A 255 -21.58 3.88 -10.87
CA VAL A 255 -22.04 2.53 -11.25
C VAL A 255 -23.01 2.00 -10.18
N PRO A 256 -23.90 1.05 -10.50
CA PRO A 256 -24.86 0.54 -9.54
C PRO A 256 -24.17 -0.13 -8.33
N PRO A 257 -24.74 -0.04 -7.12
CA PRO A 257 -24.27 -0.81 -5.97
C PRO A 257 -24.21 -2.31 -6.29
N PHE A 258 -23.15 -2.99 -5.83
CA PHE A 258 -23.02 -4.44 -5.95
C PHE A 258 -24.07 -5.15 -5.08
N SER A 259 -24.70 -6.19 -5.61
CA SER A 259 -25.62 -7.08 -4.87
C SER A 259 -25.27 -8.54 -5.09
N TRP A 260 -25.23 -9.33 -4.02
CA TRP A 260 -25.06 -10.78 -4.10
C TRP A 260 -26.22 -11.50 -4.79
N ASP A 261 -27.37 -10.83 -4.99
CA ASP A 261 -28.47 -11.37 -5.82
C ASP A 261 -28.03 -11.72 -7.26
N GLN A 262 -26.99 -11.06 -7.78
CA GLN A 262 -26.40 -11.36 -9.09
C GLN A 262 -25.61 -12.68 -9.08
N PHE A 263 -25.17 -13.14 -7.91
CA PHE A 263 -24.31 -14.31 -7.72
C PHE A 263 -24.86 -15.24 -6.64
N PRO A 264 -26.07 -15.81 -6.83
CA PRO A 264 -26.78 -16.56 -5.79
C PRO A 264 -26.04 -17.83 -5.35
N ASP A 265 -25.21 -18.41 -6.22
CA ASP A 265 -24.47 -19.64 -5.95
C ASP A 265 -23.15 -19.43 -5.20
N VAL A 266 -22.73 -18.17 -4.98
CA VAL A 266 -21.49 -17.84 -4.28
C VAL A 266 -21.77 -17.73 -2.79
N VAL A 267 -21.03 -18.46 -1.95
CA VAL A 267 -21.23 -18.41 -0.49
C VAL A 267 -20.78 -17.06 0.08
N HIS A 268 -21.71 -16.35 0.72
CA HIS A 268 -21.49 -15.02 1.32
C HIS A 268 -22.15 -14.89 2.71
N THR A 269 -22.12 -15.97 3.51
CA THR A 269 -22.75 -15.99 4.85
C THR A 269 -22.25 -14.86 5.76
N GLY A 270 -23.17 -14.08 6.31
CA GLY A 270 -22.87 -12.97 7.21
C GLY A 270 -22.51 -11.66 6.49
N MET A 271 -22.45 -11.67 5.16
CA MET A 271 -22.28 -10.46 4.37
C MET A 271 -23.64 -9.76 4.12
N PRO A 272 -23.66 -8.43 4.03
CA PRO A 272 -24.81 -7.69 3.53
C PRO A 272 -25.17 -8.13 2.11
N LEU A 273 -26.47 -8.20 1.78
CA LEU A 273 -26.93 -8.55 0.44
C LEU A 273 -26.46 -7.52 -0.60
N THR A 274 -26.57 -6.23 -0.27
CA THR A 274 -26.18 -5.11 -1.14
C THR A 274 -25.15 -4.24 -0.45
N TYR A 275 -24.10 -3.86 -1.19
CA TYR A 275 -23.02 -3.01 -0.69
C TYR A 275 -23.20 -1.57 -1.17
N ASN A 276 -23.86 -0.78 -0.33
CA ASN A 276 -24.11 0.65 -0.56
C ASN A 276 -23.74 1.47 0.68
N PHE A 277 -22.50 1.28 1.18
CA PHE A 277 -22.02 1.90 2.41
C PHE A 277 -21.34 3.24 2.15
N ASP A 278 -21.58 4.21 3.04
CA ASP A 278 -20.87 5.49 3.01
C ASP A 278 -19.46 5.41 3.60
N TRP A 279 -18.71 6.50 3.47
CA TRP A 279 -17.42 6.69 4.13
C TRP A 279 -17.58 6.83 5.65
N HIS A 280 -16.75 6.11 6.40
CA HIS A 280 -16.67 6.19 7.86
C HIS A 280 -15.26 6.55 8.33
N VAL A 281 -15.14 7.31 9.42
CA VAL A 281 -13.87 7.51 10.11
C VAL A 281 -13.71 6.41 11.15
N ILE A 282 -12.68 5.59 10.98
CA ILE A 282 -12.25 4.57 11.95
C ILE A 282 -11.11 5.14 12.78
N LYS A 283 -11.19 4.99 14.11
CA LYS A 283 -10.16 5.40 15.06
C LYS A 283 -10.23 4.54 16.33
N PRO A 284 -9.12 4.35 17.06
CA PRO A 284 -9.13 3.66 18.34
C PRO A 284 -10.11 4.30 19.32
N GLN A 285 -10.91 3.47 19.97
CA GLN A 285 -11.64 3.82 21.18
C GLN A 285 -11.11 2.92 22.29
N LEU A 286 -10.42 3.53 23.25
CA LEU A 286 -10.09 2.86 24.50
C LEU A 286 -11.26 3.14 25.44
N ASN A 287 -12.06 2.10 25.68
CA ASN A 287 -13.02 2.10 26.79
C ASN A 287 -12.28 1.90 28.11
#